data_AF-A0A1H2ZW91-F1
#
_entry.id   AF-A0A1H2ZW91-F1
#
_cell.length_a   1.000
_cell.length_b   1.000
_cell.length_c   1.000
_cell.angle_alpha   90.00
_cell.angle_beta   90.00
_cell.angle_gamma   90.00
#
_symmetry.space_group_name_H-M   'P 1'
#
loop_
_entity.id
_entity.type
_entity.pdbx_description
1 polymer ?
#
loop_
_entity_poly.entity_id
_entity_poly.type
_entity_poly.pdbx_seq_one_letter_code
_entity_poly.pdbx_strand_id
1 'polypeptide(L)'
;MNNLINRHLVKSIADMAIFLEFTSEKLLDVDTSIEALEQLATELQLMDDGARGNLAQQFKKLSAEYKEERKAMFVESLPKSLGLE
;
A
#
# COMPACT_ATOMS: atom_id res chain seq x y z
N MET A 1 3.32 -18.10 -13.75
CA MET A 1 1.92 -18.27 -13.31
C MET A 1 1.36 -16.88 -13.02
N ASN A 2 0.14 -16.56 -13.45
CA ASN A 2 -0.51 -15.30 -13.05
C ASN A 2 -1.04 -15.49 -11.62
N ASN A 3 -0.28 -15.03 -10.62
CA ASN A 3 -0.73 -14.95 -9.23
C ASN A 3 -1.67 -13.75 -9.10
N LEU A 4 -2.97 -13.98 -9.31
CA LEU A 4 -4.02 -13.00 -9.06
C LEU A 4 -4.21 -12.83 -7.56
N ILE A 5 -3.80 -11.67 -7.03
CA ILE A 5 -4.01 -11.33 -5.63
C ILE A 5 -5.48 -10.93 -5.43
N ASN A 6 -6.06 -11.35 -4.31
CA ASN A 6 -7.42 -10.97 -3.97
C ASN A 6 -7.52 -9.45 -3.76
N ARG A 7 -8.39 -8.78 -4.53
CA ARG A 7 -8.58 -7.32 -4.47
C ARG A 7 -8.92 -6.80 -3.07
N HIS A 8 -9.67 -7.56 -2.26
CA HIS A 8 -10.01 -7.14 -0.90
C HIS A 8 -8.79 -7.14 0.02
N LEU A 9 -7.80 -8.01 -0.22
CA LEU A 9 -6.52 -7.95 0.48
C LEU A 9 -5.75 -6.70 0.06
N VAL A 10 -5.66 -6.42 -1.24
CA VAL A 10 -5.00 -5.19 -1.75
C VAL A 10 -5.64 -3.94 -1.14
N LYS A 11 -6.98 -3.88 -1.11
CA LYS A 11 -7.70 -2.77 -0.49
C LYS A 11 -7.42 -2.65 1.00
N SER A 12 -7.39 -3.77 1.72
CA SER A 12 -7.10 -3.75 3.15
C SER A 12 -5.69 -3.21 3.43
N ILE A 13 -4.71 -3.60 2.62
CA ILE A 13 -3.34 -3.08 2.72
C ILE A 13 -3.31 -1.58 2.43
N ALA A 14 -3.97 -1.12 1.35
CA ALA A 14 -4.04 0.29 1.00
C ALA A 14 -4.72 1.14 2.08
N ASP A 15 -5.83 0.66 2.64
CA ASP A 15 -6.56 1.35 3.70
C ASP A 15 -5.72 1.43 4.99
N MET A 16 -4.97 0.39 5.32
CA MET A 16 -4.02 0.41 6.45
C MET A 16 -2.88 1.40 6.21
N ALA A 17 -2.31 1.42 5.00
CA ALA A 17 -1.27 2.39 4.66
C ALA A 17 -1.80 3.83 4.74
N ILE A 18 -3.03 4.08 4.27
CA ILE A 18 -3.71 5.37 4.43
C ILE A 18 -3.88 5.72 5.92
N PHE A 19 -4.29 4.75 6.74
CA PHE A 19 -4.44 4.97 8.17
C PHE A 19 -3.12 5.39 8.82
N LEU A 20 -2.01 4.71 8.51
CA LEU A 20 -0.69 5.02 9.07
C LEU A 20 -0.17 6.39 8.60
N GLU A 21 -0.40 6.75 7.33
CA GLU A 21 0.06 8.02 6.74
C GLU A 21 -0.79 9.23 7.17
N PHE A 22 -2.11 9.09 7.17
CA PHE A 22 -3.03 10.23 7.31
C PHE A 22 -3.59 10.41 8.73
N THR A 23 -3.28 9.52 9.67
CA THR A 23 -3.64 9.72 11.08
C THR A 23 -2.75 10.81 11.67
N SER A 24 -3.37 11.76 12.39
CA SER A 24 -2.64 12.86 13.02
C SER A 24 -1.61 12.33 14.03
N GLU A 25 -0.43 12.97 14.05
CA GLU A 25 0.64 12.76 15.04
C GLU A 25 0.17 12.89 16.52
N LYS A 26 -0.99 13.54 16.76
CA LYS A 26 -1.60 13.63 18.09
C LYS A 26 -2.27 12.34 18.56
N LEU A 27 -2.58 11.44 17.63
CA LEU A 27 -3.31 10.18 17.86
C LEU A 27 -2.44 8.96 17.61
N LEU A 28 -1.47 9.07 16.70
CA LEU A 28 -0.55 7.99 16.35
C LEU A 28 0.86 8.56 16.22
N ASP A 29 1.80 7.93 16.91
CA ASP A 29 3.21 8.30 16.86
C ASP A 29 3.78 8.08 15.45
N VAL A 30 4.44 9.12 14.91
CA VAL A 30 4.91 9.13 13.52
C VAL A 30 6.00 8.08 13.29
N ASP A 31 6.92 7.92 14.23
CA ASP A 31 8.01 6.95 14.13
C ASP A 31 7.44 5.52 14.11
N THR A 32 6.45 5.24 14.95
CA THR A 32 5.72 3.96 14.98
C THR A 32 4.96 3.71 13.67
N SER A 33 4.34 4.73 13.08
CA SER A 33 3.68 4.60 11.77
C SER A 33 4.66 4.25 10.66
N ILE A 34 5.82 4.91 10.64
CA ILE A 34 6.88 4.68 9.66
C ILE A 34 7.41 3.26 9.82
N GLU A 35 7.74 2.83 11.03
CA GLU A 35 8.24 1.48 11.30
C GLU A 35 7.23 0.41 10.82
N ALA A 36 5.94 0.61 11.07
CA ALA A 36 4.91 -0.31 10.60
C ALA A 36 4.81 -0.38 9.06
N LEU A 37 4.96 0.75 8.36
CA LEU A 37 5.01 0.78 6.89
C LEU A 37 6.27 0.10 6.34
N GLU A 38 7.42 0.26 6.99
CA GLU A 38 8.68 -0.39 6.60
C GLU A 38 8.61 -1.92 6.78
N GLN A 39 8.04 -2.38 7.89
CA GLN A 39 7.81 -3.81 8.13
C GLN A 39 6.85 -4.40 7.08
N LEU A 40 5.76 -3.70 6.77
CA LEU A 40 4.84 -4.08 5.71
C LEU A 40 5.54 -4.16 4.35
N ALA A 41 6.33 -3.14 3.99
CA ALA A 41 7.08 -3.12 2.74
C ALA A 41 8.03 -4.32 2.64
N THR A 42 8.76 -4.60 3.72
CA THR A 42 9.71 -5.73 3.79
C THR A 42 9.01 -7.06 3.49
N GLU A 43 7.87 -7.34 4.11
CA GLU A 43 7.13 -8.58 3.88
C GLU A 43 6.60 -8.67 2.45
N LEU A 44 6.06 -7.58 1.89
CA LEU A 44 5.54 -7.55 0.53
C LEU A 44 6.65 -7.70 -0.53
N GLN A 45 7.86 -7.23 -0.24
CA GLN A 45 9.02 -7.38 -1.12
C GLN A 45 9.50 -8.84 -1.24
N LEU A 46 9.21 -9.70 -0.26
CA LEU A 46 9.54 -11.13 -0.27
C LEU A 46 8.65 -11.97 -1.20
N MET A 47 7.57 -11.38 -1.73
CA MET A 47 6.72 -12.02 -2.72
C MET A 47 7.50 -12.30 -4.02
N ASP A 48 7.07 -13.33 -4.77
CA ASP A 48 7.64 -13.58 -6.11
C ASP A 48 7.38 -12.41 -7.07
N ASP A 49 8.26 -12.21 -8.05
CA ASP A 49 8.20 -11.07 -8.98
C ASP A 49 6.83 -10.95 -9.69
N GLY A 50 6.18 -12.08 -9.97
CA GLY A 50 4.86 -12.11 -10.61
C GLY A 50 3.77 -11.59 -9.69
N ALA A 51 3.76 -12.05 -8.43
CA ALA A 51 2.82 -11.57 -7.42
C ALA A 51 3.11 -10.10 -7.04
N ARG A 52 4.38 -9.70 -6.90
CA ARG A 52 4.78 -8.32 -6.61
C ARG A 52 4.33 -7.35 -7.71
N GLY A 53 4.56 -7.71 -8.98
CA GLY A 53 4.08 -6.96 -10.13
C GLY A 53 2.54 -6.90 -10.22
N ASN A 54 1.85 -7.99 -9.86
CA ASN A 54 0.39 -8.00 -9.78
C ASN A 54 -0.13 -7.03 -8.71
N LEU A 55 0.48 -7.04 -7.52
CA LEU A 55 0.13 -6.15 -6.41
C LEU A 55 0.31 -4.67 -6.80
N ALA A 56 1.46 -4.34 -7.38
CA ALA A 56 1.78 -3.01 -7.85
C ALA A 56 0.72 -2.47 -8.83
N GLN A 57 0.30 -3.29 -9.81
CA GLN A 57 -0.76 -2.90 -10.73
C GLN A 57 -2.12 -2.76 -10.06
N GLN A 58 -2.43 -3.57 -9.05
CA GLN A 58 -3.71 -3.46 -8.35
C GLN A 58 -3.80 -2.20 -7.50
N PHE A 59 -2.72 -1.74 -6.85
CA PHE A 59 -2.71 -0.44 -6.18
C PHE A 59 -3.02 0.71 -7.15
N LYS A 60 -2.38 0.73 -8.32
CA LYS A 60 -2.64 1.76 -9.37
C LYS A 60 -4.08 1.73 -9.90
N LYS A 61 -4.73 0.57 -9.93
CA LYS A 61 -6.15 0.47 -10.31
C LYS A 61 -7.07 0.91 -9.17
N LEU A 62 -6.73 0.52 -7.95
CA LEU A 62 -7.51 0.81 -6.76
C LEU A 62 -7.50 2.30 -6.40
N SER A 63 -6.42 3.03 -6.70
CA SER A 63 -6.32 4.47 -6.43
C SER A 63 -7.50 5.27 -6.99
N ALA A 64 -7.99 4.90 -8.18
CA ALA A 64 -9.13 5.54 -8.84
C ALA A 64 -10.46 5.41 -8.08
N GLU A 65 -10.54 4.56 -7.07
CA GLU A 65 -11.75 4.34 -6.26
C GLU A 65 -11.83 5.26 -5.03
N TYR A 66 -10.73 5.91 -4.65
CA TYR A 66 -10.70 6.83 -3.54
C TYR A 66 -11.21 8.21 -3.99
N LYS A 67 -12.26 8.71 -3.32
CA LYS A 67 -12.87 10.02 -3.63
C LYS A 67 -11.97 11.20 -3.30
N GLU A 68 -11.13 11.04 -2.28
CA GLU A 68 -10.20 12.08 -1.84
C GLU A 68 -8.92 12.00 -2.66
N GLU A 69 -8.62 13.05 -3.43
CA GLU A 69 -7.48 13.11 -4.34
C GLU A 69 -6.15 12.75 -3.66
N ARG A 70 -5.92 13.27 -2.44
CA ARG A 70 -4.70 12.96 -1.68
C ARG A 70 -4.56 11.46 -1.38
N LYS A 71 -5.65 10.78 -1.04
CA LYS A 71 -5.64 9.33 -0.79
C LYS A 71 -5.46 8.55 -2.08
N ALA A 72 -6.09 8.98 -3.17
CA ALA A 72 -5.91 8.38 -4.49
C ALA A 72 -4.44 8.46 -4.93
N MET A 73 -3.84 9.65 -4.90
CA MET A 73 -2.43 9.86 -5.25
C MET A 73 -1.48 9.04 -4.35
N PHE A 74 -1.75 9.00 -3.05
CA PHE A 74 -0.97 8.19 -2.11
C PHE A 74 -1.01 6.71 -2.50
N VAL A 75 -2.20 6.14 -2.69
CA VAL A 75 -2.37 4.73 -3.09
C VAL A 75 -1.74 4.42 -4.44
N GLU A 76 -1.81 5.35 -5.39
CA GLU A 76 -1.14 5.22 -6.70
C GLU A 76 0.39 5.14 -6.57
N SER A 77 0.97 5.83 -5.58
CA SER A 77 2.40 5.86 -5.31
C SER A 77 2.93 4.69 -4.47
N LEU A 78 2.04 3.94 -3.80
CA LEU A 78 2.42 2.79 -2.94
C LEU A 78 3.35 1.77 -3.62
N PRO A 79 3.19 1.39 -4.91
CA PRO A 79 4.12 0.47 -5.55
C PRO A 79 5.57 0.93 -5.45
N LYS A 80 5.82 2.22 -5.69
CA LYS A 80 7.15 2.81 -5.58
C LYS A 80 7.60 2.92 -4.14
N SER A 81 6.74 3.44 -3.26
CA SER A 81 7.07 3.68 -1.85
C SER A 81 7.36 2.39 -1.10
N LEU A 82 6.71 1.29 -1.46
CA LEU A 82 6.89 -0.04 -0.87
C LEU A 82 7.96 -0.88 -1.58
N GLY A 83 8.65 -0.35 -2.61
CA GLY A 83 9.70 -1.07 -3.35
C GLY A 83 9.20 -2.27 -4.15
N LEU A 84 7.99 -2.17 -4.71
CA LEU A 84 7.35 -3.25 -5.49
C LEU A 84 7.61 -3.15 -7.00
N GLU A 85 8.17 -2.03 -7.47
CA GLU A 85 8.51 -1.73 -8.87
C GLU A 85 9.95 -1.24 -9.06
#